data_AF-X1TMH7-F1
#
_entry.id   AF-X1TMH7-F1
#
_cell.length_a   1.000
_cell.length_b   1.000
_cell.length_c   1.000
_cell.angle_alpha   90.00
_cell.angle_beta   90.00
_cell.angle_gamma   90.00
#
_symmetry.space_group_name_H-M   'P 1'
#
loop_
_entity.id
_entity.type
_entity.pdbx_description
1 polymer ?
#
loop_
_entity_poly.entity_id
_entity_poly.type
_entity_poly.pdbx_seq_one_letter_code
_entity_poly.pdbx_strand_id
1 'polypeptide(L)'
;GDVELLAIPKYIGWGDALDLTIRGLIDSGVLDYRRNTRGSKVYGPKNKLLIHLPSGIGVDVFSTTEDEWPVALFVRTGGKTTNKRIATAALRKGYRFRAYGDGFDTPDGHIHCSTEREVFEAVNLPYLPPWERD
;
A
#
# COMPACT_ATOMS: atom_id res chain seq x y z
N GLY A 1 -4.12 16.64 -4.68
CA GLY A 1 -3.53 15.30 -4.50
C GLY A 1 -4.10 14.70 -3.25
N ASP A 2 -4.07 13.37 -3.16
CA ASP A 2 -4.54 12.65 -1.97
C ASP A 2 -3.37 12.47 -0.97
N VAL A 3 -3.70 12.18 0.28
CA VAL A 3 -2.75 11.76 1.31
C VAL A 3 -2.84 10.24 1.45
N GLU A 4 -1.75 9.53 1.17
CA GLU A 4 -1.64 8.09 1.46
C GLU A 4 -1.02 7.86 2.84
N LEU A 5 -1.60 6.94 3.61
CA LEU A 5 -1.07 6.49 4.91
C LEU A 5 -0.87 4.97 4.89
N LEU A 6 0.36 4.49 5.06
CA LEU A 6 0.66 3.08 5.27
C LEU A 6 0.83 2.80 6.77
N ALA A 7 0.14 1.78 7.28
CA ALA A 7 0.17 1.43 8.69
C ALA A 7 0.12 -0.09 8.91
N ILE A 8 0.74 -0.54 10.00
CA ILE A 8 0.56 -1.90 10.55
C ILE A 8 -0.50 -1.78 11.66
N PRO A 9 -1.69 -2.41 11.52
CA PRO A 9 -2.77 -2.24 12.49
C PRO A 9 -2.42 -2.85 13.86
N LYS A 10 -2.56 -2.06 14.93
CA LYS A 10 -2.44 -2.57 16.30
C LYS A 10 -3.78 -3.12 16.78
N TYR A 11 -3.85 -4.42 17.01
CA TYR A 11 -5.02 -5.05 17.62
C TYR A 11 -5.01 -4.89 19.14
N ILE A 12 -6.14 -4.45 19.71
CA ILE A 12 -6.30 -4.21 21.15
C ILE A 12 -7.57 -4.89 21.69
N GLY A 13 -7.40 -6.06 22.31
CA GLY A 13 -8.49 -6.83 22.95
C GLY A 13 -9.56 -7.32 21.97
N TRP A 14 -10.47 -6.44 21.59
CA TRP A 14 -11.69 -6.72 20.83
C TRP A 14 -11.66 -6.26 19.36
N GLY A 15 -10.61 -5.56 18.91
CA GLY A 15 -10.56 -5.08 17.52
C GLY A 15 -9.28 -4.36 17.09
N ASP A 16 -9.30 -3.90 15.83
CA ASP A 16 -8.27 -3.06 15.19
C ASP A 16 -8.36 -1.61 15.72
N ALA A 17 -7.31 -1.13 16.38
CA ALA A 17 -7.25 0.23 16.91
C ALA A 17 -7.33 1.32 15.81
N LEU A 18 -6.76 1.05 14.63
CA LEU A 18 -6.77 1.98 13.50
C LEU A 18 -8.19 2.12 12.95
N ASP A 19 -8.92 1.02 12.81
CA ASP A 19 -10.32 1.04 12.39
C ASP A 19 -11.22 1.76 13.40
N LEU A 20 -11.00 1.55 14.70
CA LEU A 20 -11.72 2.26 15.77
C LEU A 20 -11.43 3.77 15.75
N THR A 21 -10.17 4.18 15.58
CA THR A 21 -9.79 5.60 15.44
C THR A 21 -10.43 6.24 14.20
N ILE A 22 -10.42 5.55 13.06
CA ILE A 22 -11.03 6.05 11.81
C ILE A 22 -12.54 6.23 11.98
N ARG A 23 -13.25 5.27 12.61
CA ARG A 23 -14.68 5.42 12.92
C ARG A 23 -14.95 6.65 13.78
N GLY A 24 -14.20 6.85 14.86
CA GLY A 24 -14.34 8.04 15.72
C GLY A 24 -14.15 9.37 14.97
N LEU A 25 -13.26 9.41 13.97
CA LEU A 25 -13.09 10.57 13.08
C LEU A 25 -14.23 10.75 12.06
N ILE A 26 -14.93 9.68 11.70
CA ILE A 26 -16.15 9.75 10.86
C ILE A 26 -17.35 10.20 11.71
N ASP A 27 -17.55 9.60 12.88
CA ASP A 27 -18.64 9.90 13.80
C ASP A 27 -18.56 11.35 14.35
N SER A 28 -17.38 11.96 14.36
CA SER A 28 -17.15 13.38 14.70
C SER A 28 -17.15 14.34 13.50
N GLY A 29 -17.40 13.86 12.27
CA GLY A 29 -17.50 14.69 11.08
C GLY A 29 -16.17 15.26 10.55
N VAL A 30 -15.03 14.65 10.90
CA VAL A 30 -13.70 15.01 10.38
C VAL A 30 -13.41 14.28 9.07
N LEU A 31 -13.82 13.02 8.97
CA LEU A 31 -13.67 12.17 7.78
C LEU A 31 -15.05 11.66 7.27
N ASP A 32 -15.11 11.27 6.01
CA ASP A 32 -16.20 10.43 5.46
C ASP A 32 -15.61 9.41 4.46
N TYR A 33 -16.42 8.44 4.03
CA TYR A 33 -16.06 7.42 3.05
C TYR A 33 -15.89 8.01 1.64
N ARG A 34 -14.70 7.86 1.04
CA ARG A 34 -14.52 8.23 -0.36
C ARG A 34 -15.25 7.24 -1.26
N ARG A 35 -16.15 7.76 -2.09
CA ARG A 35 -16.84 6.97 -3.12
C ARG A 35 -15.94 6.83 -4.34
N ASN A 36 -15.86 5.61 -4.87
CA ASN A 36 -15.21 5.36 -6.16
C ASN A 36 -16.10 5.83 -7.32
N THR A 37 -15.61 5.70 -8.56
CA THR A 37 -16.34 6.08 -9.79
C THR A 37 -17.65 5.32 -10.03
N ARG A 38 -17.95 4.28 -9.24
CA ARG A 38 -19.23 3.54 -9.22
C ARG A 38 -20.10 3.91 -8.00
N GLY A 39 -19.85 5.07 -7.38
CA GLY A 39 -20.58 5.58 -6.21
C GLY A 39 -20.41 4.77 -4.92
N SER A 40 -19.59 3.72 -4.95
CA SER A 40 -19.43 2.74 -3.87
C SER A 40 -18.27 3.11 -2.96
N LYS A 41 -18.40 2.92 -1.64
CA LYS A 41 -17.28 3.09 -0.71
C LYS A 41 -16.28 1.94 -0.82
N VAL A 42 -15.01 2.22 -0.60
CA VAL A 42 -13.95 1.20 -0.46
C VAL A 42 -13.45 1.25 0.99
N TYR A 43 -13.94 0.33 1.81
CA TYR A 43 -13.61 0.28 3.23
C TYR A 43 -13.59 -1.18 3.70
N GLY A 44 -12.43 -1.67 4.11
CA GLY A 44 -12.21 -3.03 4.58
C GLY A 44 -10.84 -3.20 5.26
N PRO A 45 -10.38 -4.44 5.51
CA PRO A 45 -9.17 -4.69 6.28
C PRO A 45 -7.92 -3.99 5.72
N LYS A 46 -7.46 -4.36 4.51
CA LYS A 46 -6.24 -3.78 3.89
C LYS A 46 -6.42 -2.36 3.33
N ASN A 47 -7.61 -1.97 2.86
CA ASN A 47 -7.83 -0.71 2.14
C ASN A 47 -9.04 0.06 2.72
N LYS A 48 -8.82 1.31 3.14
CA LYS A 48 -9.85 2.23 3.64
C LYS A 48 -9.66 3.59 2.95
N LEU A 49 -10.53 3.93 1.99
CA LEU A 49 -10.44 5.17 1.20
C LEU A 49 -11.43 6.21 1.76
N LEU A 50 -10.92 7.37 2.17
CA LEU A 50 -11.65 8.38 2.94
C LEU A 50 -11.47 9.77 2.31
N ILE A 51 -12.23 10.74 2.80
CA ILE A 51 -12.09 12.16 2.46
C ILE A 51 -12.12 12.98 3.75
N HIS A 52 -11.20 13.94 3.88
CA HIS A 52 -11.19 14.89 4.98
C HIS A 52 -12.21 16.00 4.70
N LEU A 53 -13.33 16.00 5.43
CA LEU A 53 -14.49 16.85 5.13
C LEU A 53 -14.17 18.36 5.12
N PRO A 54 -13.35 18.91 6.04
CA PRO A 54 -13.01 20.34 6.03
C PRO A 54 -12.15 20.82 4.85
N SER A 55 -11.48 19.93 4.10
CA SER A 55 -10.60 20.32 2.98
C SER A 55 -10.88 19.64 1.65
N GLY A 56 -11.75 18.63 1.61
CA GLY A 56 -12.05 17.84 0.41
C GLY A 56 -10.89 16.96 -0.08
N ILE A 57 -9.80 16.86 0.69
CA ILE A 57 -8.62 16.05 0.33
C ILE A 57 -8.91 14.58 0.60
N GLY A 58 -8.60 13.71 -0.37
CA GLY A 58 -8.66 12.27 -0.21
C GLY A 58 -7.63 11.78 0.80
N VAL A 59 -8.02 10.90 1.72
CA VAL A 59 -7.17 10.29 2.75
C VAL A 59 -7.29 8.78 2.62
N ASP A 60 -6.29 8.14 2.05
CA ASP A 60 -6.34 6.72 1.73
C ASP A 60 -5.40 5.93 2.65
N VAL A 61 -5.97 5.02 3.44
CA VAL A 61 -5.24 4.23 4.44
C VAL A 61 -5.03 2.81 3.92
N PHE A 62 -3.77 2.39 3.85
CA PHE A 62 -3.30 1.06 3.51
C PHE A 62 -2.86 0.35 4.80
N SER A 63 -3.38 -0.86 5.03
CA SER A 63 -3.09 -1.68 6.21
C SER A 63 -2.33 -2.94 5.79
N THR A 64 -1.17 -3.18 6.41
CA THR A 64 -0.17 -4.20 6.02
C THR A 64 0.36 -4.95 7.25
N THR A 65 1.17 -6.00 7.06
CA THR A 65 1.92 -6.67 8.14
C THR A 65 3.38 -6.21 8.20
N GLU A 66 4.16 -6.69 9.17
CA GLU A 66 5.62 -6.47 9.25
C GLU A 66 6.34 -7.11 8.06
N ASP A 67 5.99 -8.35 7.69
CA ASP A 67 6.61 -9.07 6.55
C ASP A 67 6.28 -8.41 5.19
N GLU A 68 5.06 -7.90 5.04
CA GLU A 68 4.61 -7.20 3.83
C GLU A 68 5.13 -5.74 3.76
N TRP A 69 5.65 -5.19 4.86
CA TRP A 69 5.97 -3.76 4.98
C TRP A 69 6.92 -3.23 3.89
N PRO A 70 8.04 -3.88 3.51
CA PRO A 70 9.00 -3.29 2.57
C PRO A 70 8.45 -3.18 1.15
N VAL A 71 7.67 -4.16 0.72
CA VAL A 71 6.97 -4.15 -0.57
C VAL A 71 5.79 -3.18 -0.55
N ALA A 72 5.02 -3.15 0.54
CA ALA A 72 3.93 -2.20 0.70
C ALA A 72 4.46 -0.75 0.68
N LEU A 73 5.55 -0.46 1.40
CA LEU A 73 6.20 0.85 1.44
C LEU A 73 6.63 1.27 0.03
N PHE A 74 7.37 0.41 -0.67
CA PHE A 74 7.75 0.65 -2.07
C PHE A 74 6.53 0.99 -2.95
N VAL A 75 5.45 0.20 -2.85
CA VAL A 75 4.24 0.39 -3.67
C VAL A 75 3.50 1.69 -3.34
N ARG A 76 3.34 2.05 -2.05
CA ARG A 76 2.65 3.28 -1.61
C ARG A 76 3.48 4.54 -1.86
N THR A 77 4.81 4.47 -1.70
CA THR A 77 5.72 5.55 -2.10
C THR A 77 5.73 5.75 -3.61
N GLY A 78 5.58 4.68 -4.40
CA GLY A 78 5.59 4.75 -5.86
C GLY A 78 6.94 5.22 -6.40
N GLY A 79 7.01 5.97 -7.49
CA GLY A 79 5.90 6.41 -8.35
C GLY A 79 5.30 5.31 -9.24
N LYS A 80 4.42 5.73 -10.14
CA LYS A 80 3.60 4.85 -10.98
C LYS A 80 4.41 4.20 -12.11
N THR A 81 5.36 4.91 -12.69
CA THR A 81 6.26 4.38 -13.73
C THR A 81 7.22 3.35 -13.15
N THR A 82 7.72 3.59 -11.94
CA THR A 82 8.64 2.74 -11.18
C THR A 82 7.96 1.45 -10.73
N ASN A 83 6.75 1.54 -10.13
CA ASN A 83 5.93 0.37 -9.82
C ASN A 83 5.64 -0.48 -11.07
N LYS A 84 5.31 0.17 -12.21
CA LYS A 84 5.11 -0.54 -13.49
C LYS A 84 6.40 -1.15 -14.02
N ARG A 85 7.57 -0.50 -13.82
CA ARG A 85 8.88 -1.00 -14.24
C ARG A 85 9.29 -2.26 -13.48
N ILE A 86 9.11 -2.29 -12.15
CA ILE A 86 9.31 -3.50 -11.32
C ILE A 86 8.42 -4.64 -11.82
N ALA A 87 7.10 -4.41 -11.92
CA ALA A 87 6.16 -5.45 -12.37
C ALA A 87 6.47 -5.96 -13.80
N THR A 88 6.90 -5.08 -14.70
CA THR A 88 7.30 -5.46 -16.06
C THR A 88 8.60 -6.27 -16.07
N ALA A 89 9.56 -5.94 -15.21
CA ALA A 89 10.82 -6.68 -15.09
C ALA A 89 10.61 -8.07 -14.44
N ALA A 90 9.73 -8.17 -13.43
CA ALA A 90 9.30 -9.43 -12.85
C ALA A 90 8.70 -10.37 -13.92
N LEU A 91 7.72 -9.90 -14.69
CA LEU A 91 7.08 -10.69 -15.74
C LEU A 91 8.07 -11.17 -16.81
N ARG A 92 9.10 -10.38 -17.14
CA ARG A 92 10.19 -10.78 -18.06
C ARG A 92 11.09 -11.89 -17.51
N LYS A 93 11.18 -12.04 -16.18
CA LYS A 93 11.87 -13.16 -15.50
C LYS A 93 10.95 -14.36 -15.25
N GLY A 94 9.67 -14.29 -15.67
CA GLY A 94 8.65 -15.29 -15.32
C GLY A 94 8.14 -15.19 -13.88
N TYR A 95 8.42 -14.08 -13.18
CA TYR A 95 8.07 -13.88 -11.78
C TYR A 95 6.73 -13.15 -11.63
N ARG A 96 6.04 -13.38 -10.50
CA ARG A 96 4.82 -12.68 -10.11
C ARG A 96 5.08 -11.80 -8.88
N PHE A 97 5.19 -10.49 -9.11
CA PHE A 97 5.28 -9.49 -8.04
C PHE A 97 3.99 -9.46 -7.19
N ARG A 98 4.13 -9.47 -5.86
CA ARG A 98 3.04 -9.46 -4.89
C ARG A 98 2.89 -8.08 -4.24
N ALA A 99 2.30 -7.13 -4.96
CA ALA A 99 2.07 -5.74 -4.51
C ALA A 99 1.12 -5.55 -3.28
N TYR A 100 0.62 -6.65 -2.69
CA TYR A 100 -0.12 -6.71 -1.41
C TYR A 100 0.36 -7.91 -0.58
N GLY A 101 1.66 -8.19 -0.67
CA GLY A 101 2.40 -9.27 -0.06
C GLY A 101 3.85 -8.83 0.18
N ASP A 102 4.74 -9.79 0.27
CA ASP A 102 6.10 -9.71 0.83
C ASP A 102 7.23 -9.84 -0.21
N GLY A 103 6.91 -10.11 -1.48
CA GLY A 103 7.93 -10.19 -2.54
C GLY A 103 7.44 -10.69 -3.89
N PHE A 104 8.06 -11.76 -4.39
CA PHE A 104 7.83 -12.30 -5.75
C PHE A 104 7.71 -13.82 -5.73
N ASP A 105 6.65 -14.37 -6.35
CA ASP A 105 6.68 -15.78 -6.73
C ASP A 105 7.60 -15.96 -7.94
N THR A 106 8.34 -17.07 -7.99
CA THR A 106 9.17 -17.48 -9.12
C THR A 106 8.77 -18.89 -9.58
N PRO A 107 9.27 -19.39 -10.74
CA PRO A 107 9.05 -20.78 -11.13
C PRO A 107 9.56 -21.81 -10.10
N ASP A 108 10.60 -21.43 -9.35
CA ASP A 108 11.37 -22.31 -8.46
C ASP A 108 11.03 -22.11 -6.96
N GLY A 109 10.15 -21.16 -6.62
CA GLY A 109 9.80 -20.85 -5.22
C GLY A 109 9.24 -19.44 -5.03
N HIS A 110 9.67 -18.77 -3.96
CA HIS A 110 9.30 -17.39 -3.64
C HIS A 110 10.53 -16.62 -3.13
N ILE A 111 10.63 -15.33 -3.49
CA ILE A 111 11.65 -14.40 -3.02
C ILE A 111 10.96 -13.36 -2.13
N HIS A 112 11.18 -13.46 -0.82
CA HIS A 112 10.79 -12.44 0.15
C HIS A 112 11.73 -11.22 0.04
N CYS A 113 11.23 -10.01 0.29
CA CYS A 113 12.01 -8.78 0.25
C CYS A 113 11.91 -8.04 1.60
N SER A 114 12.99 -8.08 2.39
CA SER A 114 13.09 -7.43 3.71
C SER A 114 13.37 -5.92 3.62
N THR A 115 13.74 -5.41 2.45
CA THR A 115 13.95 -3.98 2.19
C THR A 115 13.39 -3.55 0.84
N GLU A 116 13.10 -2.25 0.67
CA GLU A 116 12.75 -1.69 -0.65
C GLU A 116 13.83 -1.99 -1.71
N ARG A 117 15.11 -2.05 -1.29
CA ARG A 117 16.26 -2.32 -2.17
C ARG A 117 16.14 -3.69 -2.83
N GLU A 118 15.81 -4.72 -2.05
CA GLU A 118 15.62 -6.08 -2.56
C GLU A 118 14.51 -6.15 -3.62
N VAL A 119 13.50 -5.27 -3.56
CA VAL A 119 12.43 -5.21 -4.57
C VAL A 119 12.95 -4.81 -5.96
N PHE A 120 13.98 -3.95 -6.04
CA PHE A 120 14.65 -3.62 -7.30
C PHE A 120 15.65 -4.73 -7.70
N GLU A 121 16.44 -5.21 -6.75
CA GLU A 121 17.53 -6.15 -7.00
C GLU A 121 17.02 -7.54 -7.41
N ALA A 122 15.88 -8.00 -6.86
CA ALA A 122 15.20 -9.24 -7.26
C ALA A 122 14.79 -9.28 -8.74
N VAL A 123 14.58 -8.11 -9.37
CA VAL A 123 14.26 -7.98 -10.80
C VAL A 123 15.42 -7.42 -11.64
N ASN A 124 16.64 -7.45 -11.11
CA ASN A 124 17.88 -6.98 -11.74
C ASN A 124 17.85 -5.49 -12.13
N LEU A 125 17.23 -4.64 -11.32
CA LEU A 125 17.20 -3.19 -11.50
C LEU A 125 18.00 -2.47 -10.40
N PRO A 126 18.62 -1.32 -10.69
CA PRO A 126 19.26 -0.50 -9.66
C PRO A 126 18.19 0.08 -8.73
N TYR A 127 18.45 0.06 -7.42
CA TYR A 127 17.63 0.75 -6.42
C TYR A 127 17.55 2.25 -6.72
N LEU A 128 16.34 2.81 -6.64
CA LEU A 128 16.09 4.24 -6.66
C LEU A 128 15.55 4.69 -5.29
N PRO A 129 16.10 5.74 -4.65
CA PRO A 129 15.50 6.35 -3.48
C PRO A 129 14.18 7.06 -3.83
N PRO A 130 13.27 7.31 -2.87
CA PRO A 130 11.92 7.82 -3.12
C PRO A 130 11.82 9.04 -4.06
N TRP A 131 12.75 9.99 -3.96
CA TRP A 131 12.77 11.23 -4.77
C TRP A 131 13.24 11.02 -6.23
N GLU A 132 13.68 9.82 -6.60
CA GLU A 132 14.06 9.45 -7.97
C GLU A 132 13.03 8.54 -8.66
N ARG A 133 11.85 8.34 -8.05
CA ARG A 133 10.79 7.42 -8.54
C ARG A 133 9.59 8.15 -9.15
N ASP A 134 9.49 8.13 -10.49
CA ASP A 134 8.28 8.46 -11.27
C ASP A 134 7.27 7.29 -11.31
#